data_AF-A0A7X2PN85-F1
#
_entry.id   AF-A0A7X2PN85-F1
#
_cell.length_a   1.000
_cell.length_b   1.000
_cell.length_c   1.000
_cell.angle_alpha   90.00
_cell.angle_beta   90.00
_cell.angle_gamma   90.00
#
_symmetry.space_group_name_H-M   'P 1'
#
loop_
_entity.id
_entity.type
_entity.pdbx_description
1 polymer ?
#
loop_
_entity_poly.entity_id
_entity_poly.type
_entity_poly.pdbx_seq_one_letter_code
_entity_poly.pdbx_strand_id
1 'polypeptide(L)'
;MNLVTETRDRRQRGNMSIEFALSVTLLWTMVGGVYSLGHSLYAYNKLTVAVSNAARFGGRDGLGSSVTQFADRIKNVAVYGNPEGTGDALLTGLQTSNVDVAIEQDAAGVPRSVTVGIQNYTLDGVFWTTSLINKPYATARYAGRYQPYAS
;
A
#
# COMPACT_ATOMS: atom_id res chain seq x y z
N MET A 1 -10.84 79.77 6.25
CA MET A 1 -11.80 78.70 5.93
C MET A 1 -10.98 77.43 5.67
N ASN A 2 -10.83 76.58 6.69
CA ASN A 2 -10.01 75.37 6.62
C ASN A 2 -10.83 74.24 5.99
N LEU A 3 -10.25 73.54 5.00
CA LEU A 3 -10.73 72.23 4.59
C LEU A 3 -9.55 71.26 4.66
N VAL A 4 -9.68 70.31 5.59
CA VAL A 4 -8.74 69.23 5.88
C VAL A 4 -8.77 68.24 4.72
N THR A 5 -7.62 68.01 4.10
CA THR A 5 -7.47 67.03 3.01
C THR A 5 -7.34 65.63 3.60
N GLU A 6 -8.42 64.84 3.52
CA GLU A 6 -8.44 63.44 3.93
C GLU A 6 -7.67 62.58 2.91
N THR A 7 -6.51 62.04 3.29
CA THR A 7 -5.69 61.18 2.43
C THR A 7 -6.18 59.73 2.51
N ARG A 8 -6.74 59.25 1.39
CA ARG A 8 -7.40 57.95 1.26
C ARG A 8 -6.49 56.73 1.49
N ASP A 9 -7.14 55.76 2.13
CA ASP A 9 -6.69 54.47 2.66
C ASP A 9 -6.24 53.43 1.60
N ARG A 10 -5.16 53.72 0.87
CA ARG A 10 -4.63 52.81 -0.19
C ARG A 10 -3.68 51.72 0.33
N ARG A 11 -3.16 51.85 1.56
CA ARG A 11 -2.17 50.92 2.12
C ARG A 11 -2.79 49.67 2.76
N GLN A 12 -4.04 49.73 3.22
CA GLN A 12 -4.69 48.60 3.91
C GLN A 12 -4.98 47.38 3.01
N ARG A 13 -5.27 47.60 1.71
CA ARG A 13 -5.60 46.50 0.77
C ARG A 13 -4.42 45.58 0.43
N GLY A 14 -3.20 46.11 0.45
CA GLY A 14 -1.99 45.33 0.16
C GLY A 14 -1.63 44.34 1.29
N ASN A 15 -1.82 44.78 2.55
CA ASN A 15 -1.53 43.95 3.72
C ASN A 15 -2.46 42.73 3.82
N MET A 16 -3.76 42.95 3.55
CA MET A 16 -4.78 41.89 3.61
C MET A 16 -4.56 40.79 2.57
N SER A 17 -4.03 41.13 1.40
CA SER A 17 -3.73 40.15 0.35
C SER A 17 -2.54 39.25 0.73
N ILE A 18 -1.52 39.81 1.39
CA ILE A 18 -0.34 39.07 1.86
C ILE A 18 -0.72 38.15 3.01
N GLU A 19 -1.49 38.65 3.97
CA GLU A 19 -1.96 37.85 5.11
C GLU A 19 -2.82 36.68 4.65
N PHE A 20 -3.74 36.92 3.72
CA PHE A 20 -4.54 35.86 3.09
C PHE A 20 -3.66 34.83 2.35
N ALA A 21 -2.69 35.27 1.56
CA ALA A 21 -1.79 34.37 0.84
C ALA A 21 -0.99 33.45 1.79
N LEU A 22 -0.53 33.99 2.92
CA LEU A 22 0.14 33.21 3.96
C LEU A 22 -0.82 32.21 4.62
N SER A 23 -2.04 32.62 4.96
CA SER A 23 -3.06 31.72 5.52
C SER A 23 -3.42 30.59 4.56
N VAL A 24 -3.62 30.89 3.26
CA VAL A 24 -3.94 29.89 2.24
C VAL A 24 -2.79 28.91 2.02
N THR A 25 -1.55 29.39 2.03
CA THR A 25 -0.36 28.53 1.90
C THR A 25 -0.24 27.55 3.07
N LEU A 26 -0.47 28.05 4.30
CA LEU A 26 -0.49 27.22 5.50
C LEU A 26 -1.62 26.19 5.44
N LEU A 27 -2.82 26.61 5.05
CA LEU A 27 -3.98 25.73 4.90
C LEU A 27 -3.71 24.62 3.87
N TRP A 28 -3.16 24.97 2.71
CA TRP A 28 -2.83 24.00 1.65
C TRP A 28 -1.82 22.96 2.11
N THR A 29 -0.79 23.39 2.84
CA THR A 29 0.20 22.48 3.43
C THR A 29 -0.47 21.50 4.38
N MET A 30 -1.37 21.98 5.25
CA MET A 30 -2.13 21.12 6.16
C MET A 30 -3.03 20.13 5.41
N VAL A 31 -3.77 20.61 4.40
CA VAL A 31 -4.68 19.75 3.61
C VAL A 31 -3.92 18.62 2.92
N GLY A 32 -2.82 18.92 2.21
CA GLY A 32 -2.09 17.84 1.54
C GLY A 32 -1.28 16.97 2.51
N GLY A 33 -0.89 17.49 3.69
CA GLY A 33 -0.36 16.65 4.77
C GLY A 33 -1.37 15.62 5.26
N VAL A 34 -2.61 16.05 5.55
CA VAL A 34 -3.72 15.14 5.93
C VAL A 34 -4.04 14.16 4.81
N TYR A 35 -4.10 14.62 3.56
CA TYR A 35 -4.33 13.76 2.40
C TYR A 35 -3.25 12.68 2.28
N SER A 36 -1.98 13.06 2.36
CA SER A 36 -0.87 12.11 2.23
C SER A 36 -0.88 11.08 3.36
N LEU A 37 -1.19 11.48 4.59
CA LEU A 37 -1.35 10.55 5.72
C LEU A 37 -2.53 9.59 5.50
N GLY A 38 -3.68 10.11 5.07
CA GLY A 38 -4.87 9.30 4.80
C GLY A 38 -4.65 8.30 3.67
N HIS A 39 -3.99 8.72 2.59
CA HIS A 39 -3.63 7.84 1.47
C HIS A 39 -2.71 6.70 1.93
N SER A 40 -1.68 7.01 2.72
CA SER A 40 -0.77 5.98 3.24
C SER A 40 -1.46 4.98 4.15
N LEU A 41 -2.35 5.44 5.04
CA LEU A 41 -3.13 4.54 5.91
C LEU A 41 -4.07 3.65 5.09
N TYR A 42 -4.74 4.21 4.09
CA TYR A 42 -5.59 3.47 3.17
C TYR A 42 -4.82 2.36 2.44
N ALA A 43 -3.67 2.71 1.85
CA ALA A 43 -2.84 1.76 1.13
C ALA A 43 -2.29 0.66 2.05
N TYR A 44 -1.83 1.01 3.25
CA TYR A 44 -1.36 0.06 4.25
C TYR A 44 -2.45 -0.96 4.65
N ASN A 45 -3.68 -0.48 4.90
CA ASN A 45 -4.80 -1.35 5.24
C ASN A 45 -5.18 -2.28 4.08
N LYS A 46 -5.19 -1.77 2.85
CA LYS A 46 -5.39 -2.58 1.65
C LYS A 46 -4.35 -3.71 1.53
N LEU A 47 -3.07 -3.38 1.68
CA LEU A 47 -2.00 -4.38 1.66
C LEU A 47 -2.16 -5.41 2.78
N THR A 48 -2.56 -4.98 3.98
CA THR A 48 -2.77 -5.89 5.12
C THR A 48 -3.84 -6.94 4.80
N VAL A 49 -4.95 -6.50 4.21
CA VAL A 49 -6.03 -7.41 3.77
C VAL A 49 -5.56 -8.30 2.62
N ALA A 50 -4.86 -7.75 1.63
CA ALA A 50 -4.36 -8.49 0.47
C ALA A 50 -3.40 -9.62 0.87
N VAL A 51 -2.41 -9.30 1.72
CA VAL A 51 -1.43 -10.25 2.24
C VAL A 51 -2.10 -11.34 3.11
N SER A 52 -3.07 -10.96 3.95
CA SER A 52 -3.85 -11.92 4.74
C SER A 52 -4.64 -12.89 3.85
N ASN A 53 -5.28 -12.37 2.79
CA ASN A 53 -6.02 -13.19 1.83
C ASN A 53 -5.09 -14.11 1.04
N ALA A 54 -3.93 -13.62 0.61
CA ALA A 54 -2.91 -14.42 -0.08
C ALA A 54 -2.36 -15.54 0.82
N ALA A 55 -2.05 -15.24 2.09
CA ALA A 55 -1.62 -16.25 3.06
C ALA A 55 -2.71 -17.31 3.27
N ARG A 56 -3.97 -16.90 3.46
CA ARG A 56 -5.11 -17.83 3.60
C ARG A 56 -5.34 -18.67 2.36
N PHE A 57 -5.14 -18.09 1.18
CA PHE A 57 -5.19 -18.81 -0.09
C PHE A 57 -4.10 -19.88 -0.12
N GLY A 58 -2.83 -19.54 0.16
CA GLY A 58 -1.75 -20.51 0.28
C GLY A 58 -1.93 -21.53 1.41
N GLY A 59 -2.68 -21.20 2.46
CA GLY A 59 -3.02 -22.16 3.50
C GLY A 59 -4.04 -23.21 3.05
N ARG A 60 -4.91 -22.91 2.10
CA ARG A 60 -6.03 -23.78 1.67
C ARG A 60 -5.80 -24.45 0.33
N ASP A 61 -5.12 -23.76 -0.57
CA ASP A 61 -4.87 -24.23 -1.92
C ASP A 61 -3.84 -25.36 -1.89
N GLY A 62 -3.97 -26.30 -2.82
CA GLY A 62 -3.03 -27.41 -2.94
C GLY A 62 -1.72 -26.95 -3.54
N LEU A 63 -0.59 -27.47 -3.05
CA LEU A 63 0.75 -27.23 -3.59
C LEU A 63 0.87 -27.55 -5.10
N GLY A 64 -0.08 -28.31 -5.66
CA GLY A 64 -0.12 -28.67 -7.07
C GLY A 64 1.12 -29.44 -7.49
N SER A 65 1.60 -29.20 -8.71
CA SER A 65 2.75 -29.87 -9.32
C SER A 65 4.03 -29.01 -9.31
N SER A 66 4.07 -27.86 -8.62
CA SER A 66 5.27 -27.02 -8.53
C SER A 66 5.19 -26.07 -7.34
N VAL A 67 6.19 -26.08 -6.46
CA VAL A 67 6.31 -25.09 -5.36
C VAL A 67 6.44 -23.67 -5.93
N THR A 68 7.13 -23.52 -7.06
CA THR A 68 7.30 -22.23 -7.74
C THR A 68 5.98 -21.71 -8.29
N GLN A 69 5.20 -22.53 -9.02
CA GLN A 69 3.89 -22.11 -9.52
C GLN A 69 2.91 -21.79 -8.38
N PHE A 70 3.01 -22.54 -7.28
CA PHE A 70 2.22 -22.26 -6.09
C PHE A 70 2.58 -20.91 -5.47
N ALA A 71 3.88 -20.60 -5.32
CA ALA A 71 4.33 -19.31 -4.85
C ALA A 71 3.90 -18.16 -5.78
N ASP A 72 3.94 -18.35 -7.10
CA ASP A 72 3.50 -17.36 -8.07
C ASP A 72 2.00 -17.09 -7.99
N ARG A 73 1.18 -18.12 -7.81
CA ARG A 73 -0.27 -17.95 -7.57
C ARG A 73 -0.55 -17.18 -6.29
N ILE A 74 0.20 -17.43 -5.21
CA ILE A 74 0.09 -16.65 -3.96
C ILE A 74 0.47 -15.18 -4.20
N LYS A 75 1.55 -14.91 -4.93
CA LYS A 75 1.96 -13.54 -5.30
C LYS A 75 0.88 -12.85 -6.13
N ASN A 76 0.28 -13.55 -7.09
CA ASN A 76 -0.81 -13.01 -7.90
C ASN A 76 -2.02 -12.64 -7.05
N VAL A 77 -2.40 -13.47 -6.07
CA VAL A 77 -3.49 -13.14 -5.13
C VAL A 77 -3.14 -11.91 -4.30
N ALA A 78 -1.89 -11.74 -3.88
CA ALA A 78 -1.47 -10.56 -3.11
C ALA A 78 -1.48 -9.26 -3.92
N VAL A 79 -1.19 -9.32 -5.23
CA VAL A 79 -1.11 -8.13 -6.11
C VAL A 79 -2.44 -7.80 -6.78
N TYR A 80 -3.13 -8.81 -7.32
CA TYR A 80 -4.31 -8.66 -8.18
C TYR A 80 -5.61 -9.16 -7.52
N GLY A 81 -5.52 -9.82 -6.36
CA GLY A 81 -6.68 -10.40 -5.68
C GLY A 81 -7.21 -11.70 -6.32
N ASN A 82 -6.53 -12.24 -7.33
CA ASN A 82 -6.90 -13.49 -8.01
C ASN A 82 -5.64 -14.32 -8.34
N PRO A 83 -5.75 -15.66 -8.43
CA PRO A 83 -4.60 -16.52 -8.71
C PRO A 83 -4.12 -16.45 -10.17
N GLU A 84 -4.97 -15.99 -11.10
CA GLU A 84 -4.68 -15.91 -12.54
C GLU A 84 -3.77 -14.72 -12.88
N GLY A 85 -3.61 -13.75 -11.96
CA GLY A 85 -2.79 -12.56 -12.16
C GLY A 85 -3.38 -11.56 -13.15
N THR A 86 -4.70 -11.56 -13.32
CA THR A 86 -5.40 -10.73 -14.30
C THR A 86 -5.98 -9.45 -13.68
N GLY A 87 -6.14 -8.41 -14.49
CA GLY A 87 -6.73 -7.14 -14.06
C GLY A 87 -5.70 -6.17 -13.46
N ASP A 88 -6.20 -5.08 -12.89
CA ASP A 88 -5.35 -4.06 -12.29
C ASP A 88 -4.82 -4.49 -10.92
N ALA A 89 -3.60 -4.07 -10.60
CA ALA A 89 -3.04 -4.25 -9.27
C ALA A 89 -3.92 -3.52 -8.22
N LEU A 90 -4.03 -4.10 -7.02
CA LEU A 90 -4.85 -3.57 -5.92
C LEU A 90 -4.43 -2.15 -5.47
N LEU A 91 -3.17 -1.81 -5.73
CA LEU A 91 -2.57 -0.49 -5.55
C LEU A 91 -1.67 -0.16 -6.73
N THR A 92 -1.63 1.13 -7.08
CA THR A 92 -0.76 1.65 -8.14
C THR A 92 0.71 1.35 -7.83
N GLY A 93 1.44 0.86 -8.83
CA GLY A 93 2.86 0.53 -8.72
C GLY A 93 3.18 -0.75 -7.94
N LEU A 94 2.18 -1.45 -7.40
CA LEU A 94 2.39 -2.74 -6.74
C LEU A 94 2.66 -3.83 -7.76
N GLN A 95 3.75 -4.56 -7.58
CA GLN A 95 4.18 -5.64 -8.47
C GLN A 95 4.40 -6.95 -7.70
N THR A 96 4.45 -8.07 -8.40
CA THR A 96 4.74 -9.39 -7.80
C THR A 96 6.16 -9.47 -7.23
N SER A 97 7.08 -8.63 -7.71
CA SER A 97 8.43 -8.42 -7.15
C SER A 97 8.42 -7.77 -5.76
N ASN A 98 7.34 -7.06 -5.41
CA ASN A 98 7.17 -6.48 -4.08
C ASN A 98 6.58 -7.49 -3.08
N VAL A 99 6.29 -8.72 -3.49
CA VAL A 99 5.68 -9.74 -2.64
C VAL A 99 6.68 -10.85 -2.36
N ASP A 100 6.96 -11.05 -1.08
CA ASP A 100 7.75 -12.15 -0.59
C ASP A 100 6.85 -13.26 -0.04
N VAL A 101 7.17 -14.50 -0.38
CA VAL A 101 6.40 -15.69 -0.01
C VAL A 101 7.37 -16.72 0.56
N ALA A 102 7.25 -16.97 1.86
CA ALA A 102 7.99 -18.00 2.57
C ALA A 102 7.07 -19.17 2.88
N ILE A 103 7.40 -20.35 2.35
CA ILE A 103 6.68 -21.59 2.58
C ILE A 103 7.55 -22.47 3.48
N GLU A 104 7.12 -22.69 4.72
CA GLU A 104 7.80 -23.63 5.60
C GLU A 104 7.30 -25.04 5.29
N GLN A 105 8.23 -25.96 5.01
CA GLN A 105 7.94 -27.36 4.71
C GLN A 105 8.49 -28.27 5.81
N ASP A 106 7.89 -29.45 5.98
CA ASP A 106 8.44 -30.50 6.83
C ASP A 106 9.52 -31.34 6.10
N ALA A 107 10.10 -32.30 6.81
CA ALA A 107 11.13 -33.19 6.25
C ALA A 107 10.64 -34.08 5.10
N ALA A 108 9.31 -34.19 4.91
CA ALA A 108 8.67 -34.92 3.82
C ALA A 108 8.23 -34.01 2.65
N GLY A 109 8.55 -32.70 2.70
CA GLY A 109 8.19 -31.72 1.67
C GLY A 109 6.75 -31.20 1.78
N VAL A 110 6.04 -31.51 2.87
CA VAL A 110 4.66 -31.05 3.09
C VAL A 110 4.68 -29.62 3.66
N PRO A 111 3.97 -28.66 3.05
CA PRO A 111 3.87 -27.30 3.60
C PRO A 111 3.20 -27.32 4.99
N ARG A 112 3.76 -26.60 5.95
CA ARG A 112 3.21 -26.40 7.30
C ARG A 112 2.61 -25.01 7.48
N SER A 113 3.31 -24.00 6.96
CA SER A 113 2.91 -22.61 7.07
C SER A 113 3.28 -21.85 5.79
N VAL A 114 2.47 -20.87 5.45
CA VAL A 114 2.71 -19.93 4.36
C VAL A 114 2.70 -18.54 4.95
N THR A 115 3.83 -17.85 4.84
CA THR A 115 3.99 -16.45 5.22
C THR A 115 4.12 -15.61 3.96
N VAL A 116 3.30 -14.57 3.86
CA VAL A 116 3.32 -13.61 2.76
C VAL A 116 3.64 -12.24 3.33
N GLY A 117 4.46 -11.45 2.66
CA GLY A 117 4.83 -10.10 3.08
C GLY A 117 5.11 -9.17 1.92
N ILE A 118 4.97 -7.86 2.16
CA ILE A 118 5.36 -6.83 1.19
C ILE A 118 6.78 -6.34 1.48
N GLN A 119 7.57 -6.21 0.41
CA GLN A 119 8.93 -5.70 0.43
C GLN A 119 9.13 -4.62 -0.64
N ASN A 120 9.91 -3.60 -0.29
CA ASN A 120 10.39 -2.56 -1.22
C ASN A 120 9.29 -1.86 -2.02
N TYR A 121 8.12 -1.64 -1.41
CA TYR A 121 7.00 -0.94 -2.06
C TYR A 121 6.97 0.53 -1.64
N THR A 122 6.89 1.44 -2.60
CA THR A 122 6.86 2.88 -2.37
C THR A 122 5.46 3.44 -2.57
N LEU A 123 5.02 4.23 -1.61
CA LEU A 123 3.80 5.03 -1.70
C LEU A 123 4.17 6.46 -2.07
N ASP A 124 3.65 6.90 -3.21
CA ASP A 124 3.82 8.27 -3.69
C ASP A 124 2.72 9.15 -3.11
N GLY A 125 3.11 10.03 -2.18
CA GLY A 125 2.24 11.07 -1.65
C GLY A 125 2.44 12.39 -2.39
N VAL A 126 1.48 13.31 -2.21
CA VAL A 126 1.50 14.65 -2.82
C VAL A 126 2.71 15.48 -2.36
N PHE A 127 3.16 15.29 -1.12
CA PHE A 127 4.26 16.05 -0.53
C PHE A 127 5.46 15.20 -0.09
N TRP A 128 5.28 13.90 0.10
CA TRP A 128 6.37 13.00 0.46
C TRP A 128 6.13 11.60 -0.09
N THR A 129 7.22 10.90 -0.38
CA THR A 129 7.23 9.47 -0.72
C THR A 129 7.58 8.66 0.52
N THR A 130 6.88 7.56 0.79
CA THR A 130 7.21 6.67 1.92
C THR A 130 7.37 5.23 1.44
N SER A 131 8.45 4.56 1.84
CA SER A 131 8.70 3.16 1.51
C SER A 131 8.26 2.24 2.64
N LEU A 132 7.59 1.16 2.25
CA LEU A 132 7.22 0.06 3.11
C LEU A 132 8.31 -1.01 3.03
N ILE A 133 8.99 -1.21 4.15
CA ILE A 133 10.05 -2.21 4.28
C ILE A 133 9.52 -3.33 5.19
N ASN A 134 9.38 -4.52 4.64
CA ASN A 134 9.04 -5.77 5.35
C ASN A 134 7.71 -5.75 6.12
N LYS A 135 6.79 -4.87 5.74
CA LYS A 135 5.42 -4.78 6.30
C LYS A 135 4.46 -4.31 5.20
N PRO A 136 3.19 -4.76 5.22
CA PRO A 136 2.61 -5.74 6.14
C PRO A 136 2.98 -7.19 5.79
N TYR A 137 2.85 -8.10 6.77
CA TYR A 137 3.02 -9.54 6.59
C TYR A 137 1.87 -10.31 7.25
N ALA A 138 1.55 -11.51 6.75
CA ALA A 138 0.59 -12.42 7.35
C ALA A 138 1.03 -13.87 7.17
N THR A 139 0.73 -14.70 8.16
CA THR A 139 1.03 -16.14 8.16
C THR A 139 -0.26 -16.93 8.28
N ALA A 140 -0.41 -17.97 7.46
CA ALA A 140 -1.48 -18.95 7.57
C ALA A 140 -0.90 -20.35 7.72
N ARG A 141 -1.58 -21.20 8.51
CA ARG A 141 -1.27 -22.62 8.57
C ARG A 141 -1.76 -23.32 7.31
N TYR A 142 -0.98 -24.27 6.82
CA TYR A 142 -1.36 -25.09 5.70
C TYR A 142 -2.35 -26.18 6.14
N ALA A 143 -3.47 -26.26 5.43
CA ALA A 143 -4.54 -27.24 5.58
C ALA A 143 -5.01 -27.79 4.21
N GLY A 144 -4.34 -27.39 3.12
CA GLY A 144 -4.63 -27.86 1.77
C GLY A 144 -4.28 -29.32 1.54
N ARG A 145 -4.86 -29.94 0.52
CA ARG A 145 -4.53 -31.33 0.14
C ARG A 145 -3.13 -31.34 -0.50
N TYR A 146 -2.19 -31.99 0.17
CA TYR A 146 -0.89 -32.30 -0.42
C TYR A 146 -1.06 -33.40 -1.46
N GLN A 147 -0.59 -33.16 -2.69
CA GLN A 147 -0.46 -34.18 -3.73
C GLN A 147 1.04 -34.35 -4.01
N PRO A 148 1.62 -35.52 -3.70
CA PRO A 148 3.01 -35.79 -4.06
C PRO A 148 3.15 -35.80 -5.58
N TYR A 149 4.29 -35.33 -6.08
CA TYR A 149 4.62 -35.37 -7.49
C TYR A 149 4.60 -36.82 -7.95
N ALA A 150 3.75 -37.14 -8.94
CA ALA A 150 3.94 -38.36 -9.71
C ALA A 150 5.17 -38.13 -10.60
N SER A 151 6.24 -38.85 -10.29
CA SER A 151 7.44 -38.97 -11.13
C SER A 151 7.12 -39.51 -12.50
#